data_AF-A0A7C2Z6S4-F1
#
_entry.id   AF-A0A7C2Z6S4-F1
#
_cell.length_a   1.000
_cell.length_b   1.000
_cell.length_c   1.000
_cell.angle_alpha   90.00
_cell.angle_beta   90.00
_cell.angle_gamma   90.00
#
_symmetry.space_group_name_H-M   'P 1'
#
loop_
_entity.id
_entity.type
_entity.pdbx_description
1 polymer ?
#
loop_
_entity_poly.entity_id
_entity_poly.type
_entity_poly.pdbx_seq_one_letter_code
_entity_poly.pdbx_strand_id
1 'polypeptide(L)'
;MDWQGVEAYVFEKMRKTHLPGLSIAAVKDGEVVYARGFGFRDVESGAAMTPQTRVGIGSVTKSFTALAIMMLVEEGKISLDDPVDKFVPMTLRPLGEPVRIWHLLTHSSGIPALAYAEAFIRHVIGEEATWLPIASVDDLKAFMSDAEGWAVAKPGERFFYLNEGYLLLGRIIEVASGESYEAFVKERILEPLGMSRTTFRREDVASDPDWATPYVIDREGKRIPSRFPFGISADGGLISTVLDLSNYLRFYLARGRWSGTQLISPESLEQMETPKIPLPSPLFGDEGYGFGWSVYPDFLGHKLVAHSGSVLVHTAFAGYIPDAGIGVAVLANASGHPLSQIGMVTLATMLGKDLNELPFVLHDRLLEKLVGRYETYKGTMKLQVSRKGDGVVLETKGRLLESSIPFMPEELSDDYARFFTVQHSRKVVAEFFVEGEKVTLIYERYKLVKVGE
;
A
#
# COMPACT_ATOMS: atom_id res chain seq x y z
N MET A 1 -19.83 -16.10 -2.77
CA MET A 1 -19.04 -14.87 -2.57
C MET A 1 -20.02 -13.76 -2.27
N ASP A 2 -19.96 -13.17 -1.07
CA ASP A 2 -20.85 -12.10 -0.66
C ASP A 2 -20.32 -10.74 -1.16
N TRP A 3 -20.60 -10.42 -2.41
CA TRP A 3 -20.20 -9.13 -2.97
C TRP A 3 -20.95 -7.95 -2.35
N GLN A 4 -22.15 -8.17 -1.78
CA GLN A 4 -22.91 -7.10 -1.13
C GLN A 4 -22.21 -6.62 0.14
N GLY A 5 -21.64 -7.53 0.94
CA GLY A 5 -20.80 -7.19 2.08
C GLY A 5 -19.57 -6.37 1.69
N VAL A 6 -18.87 -6.75 0.62
CA VAL A 6 -17.72 -5.99 0.09
C VAL A 6 -18.15 -4.60 -0.37
N GLU A 7 -19.24 -4.50 -1.12
CA GLU A 7 -19.78 -3.22 -1.58
C GLU A 7 -20.19 -2.31 -0.42
N ALA A 8 -20.84 -2.86 0.61
CA ALA A 8 -21.21 -2.12 1.81
C ALA A 8 -19.97 -1.56 2.54
N TYR A 9 -18.93 -2.38 2.71
CA TYR A 9 -17.65 -1.95 3.28
C TYR A 9 -17.03 -0.82 2.46
N VAL A 10 -17.00 -0.97 1.13
CA VAL A 10 -16.49 0.06 0.20
C VAL A 10 -17.25 1.37 0.35
N PHE A 11 -18.59 1.35 0.28
CA PHE A 11 -19.40 2.56 0.40
C PHE A 11 -19.22 3.25 1.76
N GLU A 12 -19.12 2.46 2.83
CA GLU A 12 -18.88 2.97 4.17
C GLU A 12 -17.53 3.71 4.25
N LYS A 13 -16.44 3.09 3.77
CA LYS A 13 -15.11 3.71 3.79
C LYS A 13 -15.04 4.92 2.87
N MET A 14 -15.58 4.85 1.65
CA MET A 14 -15.65 6.00 0.75
C MET A 14 -16.36 7.19 1.38
N ARG A 15 -17.49 6.95 2.07
CA ARG A 15 -18.24 8.00 2.77
C ARG A 15 -17.44 8.61 3.91
N LYS A 16 -16.80 7.77 4.75
CA LYS A 16 -16.02 8.22 5.93
C LYS A 16 -14.75 8.97 5.55
N THR A 17 -14.13 8.62 4.42
CA THR A 17 -12.84 9.19 4.01
C THR A 17 -12.95 10.16 2.83
N HIS A 18 -14.17 10.47 2.38
CA HIS A 18 -14.42 11.34 1.23
C HIS A 18 -13.73 10.89 -0.08
N LEU A 19 -13.47 9.59 -0.23
CA LEU A 19 -12.79 9.05 -1.40
C LEU A 19 -13.66 9.28 -2.65
N PRO A 20 -13.15 9.93 -3.72
CA PRO A 20 -13.99 10.32 -4.86
C PRO A 20 -14.51 9.12 -5.66
N GLY A 21 -13.60 8.22 -6.04
CA GLY A 21 -13.93 7.00 -6.76
C GLY A 21 -12.86 5.92 -6.61
N LEU A 22 -13.29 4.67 -6.76
CA LEU A 22 -12.42 3.51 -6.80
C LEU A 22 -12.97 2.42 -7.72
N SER A 23 -12.11 1.56 -8.24
CA SER A 23 -12.50 0.36 -8.99
C SER A 23 -11.86 -0.88 -8.38
N ILE A 24 -12.54 -2.02 -8.53
CA ILE A 24 -12.10 -3.34 -8.05
C ILE A 24 -12.23 -4.33 -9.21
N ALA A 25 -11.26 -5.21 -9.37
CA ALA A 25 -11.40 -6.46 -10.09
C ALA A 25 -10.92 -7.63 -9.23
N ALA A 26 -11.67 -8.73 -9.22
CA ALA A 26 -11.31 -9.96 -8.54
C ALA A 26 -11.25 -11.11 -9.55
N VAL A 27 -10.20 -11.92 -9.44
CA VAL A 27 -9.96 -13.09 -10.28
C VAL A 27 -10.01 -14.35 -9.46
N LYS A 28 -10.58 -15.41 -10.02
CA LYS A 28 -10.60 -16.74 -9.42
C LYS A 28 -10.50 -17.78 -10.52
N ASP A 29 -9.61 -18.76 -10.32
CA ASP A 29 -9.43 -19.91 -11.21
C ASP A 29 -9.21 -19.50 -12.67
N GLY A 30 -8.44 -18.43 -12.89
CA GLY A 30 -8.08 -17.94 -14.22
C GLY A 30 -9.12 -17.02 -14.89
N GLU A 31 -10.22 -16.67 -14.22
CA GLU A 31 -11.28 -15.80 -14.76
C GLU A 31 -11.53 -14.57 -13.89
N VAL A 32 -12.01 -13.47 -14.49
CA VAL A 32 -12.49 -12.30 -13.75
C VAL A 32 -13.91 -12.58 -13.25
N VAL A 33 -14.06 -12.80 -11.94
CA VAL A 33 -15.35 -13.16 -11.32
C VAL A 33 -16.14 -11.97 -10.80
N TYR A 34 -15.49 -10.81 -10.67
CA TYR A 34 -16.11 -9.56 -10.27
C TYR A 34 -15.29 -8.37 -10.76
N ALA A 35 -15.96 -7.36 -11.32
CA ALA A 35 -15.32 -6.11 -11.71
C ALA A 35 -16.33 -4.96 -11.58
N ARG A 36 -16.00 -3.94 -10.78
CA ARG A 36 -16.92 -2.82 -10.52
C ARG A 36 -16.18 -1.52 -10.23
N GLY A 37 -16.73 -0.41 -10.71
CA GLY A 37 -16.36 0.94 -10.30
C GLY A 37 -17.37 1.55 -9.33
N PHE A 38 -16.89 2.43 -8.45
CA PHE A 38 -17.63 3.09 -7.40
C PHE A 38 -17.30 4.58 -7.39
N GLY A 39 -18.32 5.42 -7.19
CA GLY A 39 -18.15 6.87 -7.18
C GLY A 39 -17.71 7.42 -8.54
N PHE A 40 -16.83 8.42 -8.51
CA PHE A 40 -16.55 9.25 -9.66
C PHE A 40 -15.06 9.23 -10.02
N ARG A 41 -14.77 9.00 -11.31
CA ARG A 41 -13.43 9.25 -11.86
C ARG A 41 -13.16 10.74 -12.00
N ASP A 42 -14.22 11.53 -12.17
CA ASP A 42 -14.19 12.98 -12.17
C ASP A 42 -15.44 13.53 -11.45
N VAL A 43 -15.21 14.24 -10.35
CA VAL A 43 -16.27 14.76 -9.46
C VAL A 43 -17.00 15.95 -10.08
N GLU A 44 -16.31 16.77 -10.88
CA GLU A 44 -16.87 18.01 -11.44
C GLU A 44 -17.89 17.72 -12.53
N SER A 45 -17.55 16.83 -13.46
CA SER A 45 -18.44 16.37 -14.54
C SER A 45 -19.43 15.29 -14.08
N GLY A 46 -19.21 14.67 -12.92
CA GLY A 46 -19.99 13.53 -12.44
C GLY A 46 -19.71 12.24 -13.21
N ALA A 47 -18.57 12.15 -13.90
CA ALA A 47 -18.20 10.96 -14.66
C ALA A 47 -17.89 9.78 -13.73
N ALA A 48 -18.59 8.67 -13.93
CA ALA A 48 -18.48 7.48 -13.07
C ALA A 48 -17.11 6.81 -13.16
N MET A 49 -16.62 6.28 -12.05
CA MET A 49 -15.50 5.35 -12.04
C MET A 49 -15.95 4.01 -12.65
N THR A 50 -15.12 3.41 -13.51
CA THR A 50 -15.41 2.12 -14.18
C THR A 50 -14.25 1.13 -13.95
N PRO A 51 -14.43 -0.17 -14.23
CA PRO A 51 -13.32 -1.12 -14.24
C PRO A 51 -12.24 -0.84 -15.31
N GLN A 52 -12.56 -0.01 -16.32
CA GLN A 52 -11.66 0.38 -17.42
C GLN A 52 -11.02 1.75 -17.21
N THR A 53 -11.39 2.45 -16.13
CA THR A 53 -10.80 3.74 -15.79
C THR A 53 -9.33 3.57 -15.47
N ARG A 54 -8.50 4.35 -16.16
CA ARG A 54 -7.06 4.41 -15.90
C ARG A 54 -6.79 5.17 -14.61
N VAL A 55 -5.93 4.60 -13.76
CA VAL A 55 -5.47 5.17 -12.49
C VAL A 55 -3.98 4.85 -12.36
N GLY A 56 -3.23 5.78 -11.76
CA GLY A 56 -1.82 5.58 -11.45
C GLY A 56 -1.65 4.51 -10.36
N ILE A 57 -0.83 3.50 -10.61
CA ILE A 57 -0.71 2.35 -9.71
C ILE A 57 0.39 2.49 -8.67
N GLY A 58 1.17 3.58 -8.73
CA GLY A 58 2.28 3.83 -7.82
C GLY A 58 3.18 2.61 -7.69
N SER A 59 3.60 2.31 -6.47
CA SER A 59 4.57 1.24 -6.21
C SER A 59 4.14 -0.19 -6.55
N VAL A 60 2.90 -0.46 -6.98
CA VAL A 60 2.60 -1.74 -7.66
C VAL A 60 3.51 -1.94 -8.89
N THR A 61 3.94 -0.83 -9.52
CA THR A 61 4.97 -0.77 -10.57
C THR A 61 6.24 -1.55 -10.22
N LYS A 62 6.65 -1.57 -8.94
CA LYS A 62 7.87 -2.26 -8.50
C LYS A 62 7.84 -3.75 -8.82
N SER A 63 6.67 -4.38 -8.78
CA SER A 63 6.53 -5.77 -9.18
C SER A 63 6.84 -6.00 -10.68
N PHE A 64 6.53 -5.03 -11.55
CA PHE A 64 6.84 -5.09 -12.98
C PHE A 64 8.34 -4.93 -13.21
N THR A 65 8.99 -4.02 -12.48
CA THR A 65 10.45 -3.85 -12.50
C THR A 65 11.15 -5.11 -12.01
N ALA A 66 10.66 -5.71 -10.91
CA ALA A 66 11.21 -6.95 -10.39
C ALA A 66 11.04 -8.11 -11.39
N LEU A 67 9.88 -8.21 -12.05
CA LEU A 67 9.63 -9.20 -13.10
C LEU A 67 10.60 -9.01 -14.28
N ALA A 68 10.82 -7.78 -14.72
CA ALA A 68 11.77 -7.45 -15.79
C ALA A 68 13.21 -7.85 -15.43
N ILE A 69 13.64 -7.59 -14.19
CA ILE A 69 14.94 -8.05 -13.68
C ILE A 69 15.03 -9.58 -13.73
N MET A 70 14.00 -10.29 -13.26
CA MET A 70 14.01 -11.76 -13.27
C MET A 70 14.01 -12.35 -14.69
N MET A 71 13.34 -11.72 -15.66
CA MET A 71 13.45 -12.10 -17.07
C MET A 71 14.89 -11.98 -17.59
N LEU A 72 15.59 -10.88 -17.26
CA LEU A 72 16.99 -10.69 -17.63
C LEU A 72 17.94 -11.66 -16.91
N VAL A 73 17.60 -12.09 -15.70
CA VAL A 73 18.32 -13.16 -14.98
C VAL A 73 18.17 -14.50 -15.70
N GLU A 74 16.96 -14.88 -16.12
CA GLU A 74 16.73 -16.11 -16.89
C GLU A 74 17.44 -16.11 -18.24
N GLU A 75 17.52 -14.94 -18.89
CA GLU A 75 18.28 -14.74 -20.12
C GLU A 75 19.81 -14.77 -19.91
N GLY A 76 20.29 -14.85 -18.66
CA GLY A 76 21.72 -14.84 -18.32
C GLY A 76 22.41 -13.50 -18.56
N LYS A 77 21.66 -12.41 -18.72
CA LYS A 77 22.20 -11.06 -18.96
C LYS A 77 22.71 -10.39 -17.68
N ILE A 78 22.12 -10.74 -16.54
CA ILE A 78 22.50 -10.24 -15.22
C ILE A 78 22.42 -11.37 -14.18
N SER A 79 23.13 -11.22 -13.07
CA SER A 79 22.98 -12.05 -11.88
C SER A 79 22.40 -11.22 -10.74
N LEU A 80 21.54 -11.82 -9.91
CA LEU A 80 21.02 -11.21 -8.68
C LEU A 80 22.14 -10.77 -7.73
N ASP A 81 23.29 -11.44 -7.78
CA ASP A 81 24.48 -11.15 -6.99
C ASP A 81 25.44 -10.13 -7.62
N ASP A 82 25.16 -9.68 -8.84
CA ASP A 82 25.97 -8.63 -9.45
C ASP A 82 25.91 -7.35 -8.60
N PRO A 83 27.05 -6.66 -8.38
CA PRO A 83 27.05 -5.38 -7.70
C PRO A 83 26.45 -4.29 -8.60
N VAL A 84 25.79 -3.31 -8.00
CA VAL A 84 25.09 -2.24 -8.73
C VAL A 84 26.05 -1.37 -9.54
N ASP A 85 27.26 -1.16 -9.02
CA ASP A 85 28.33 -0.36 -9.65
C ASP A 85 28.83 -0.94 -10.99
N LYS A 86 28.49 -2.19 -11.32
CA LYS A 86 28.73 -2.82 -12.64
C LYS A 86 27.87 -2.20 -13.75
N PHE A 87 26.67 -1.72 -13.42
CA PHE A 87 25.68 -1.24 -14.40
C PHE A 87 25.45 0.26 -14.33
N VAL A 88 25.59 0.85 -13.15
CA VAL A 88 25.46 2.28 -12.92
C VAL A 88 26.83 2.82 -12.52
N PRO A 89 27.41 3.81 -13.22
CA PRO A 89 28.75 4.33 -12.91
C PRO A 89 28.72 5.22 -11.66
N MET A 90 28.49 4.58 -10.50
CA MET A 90 28.48 5.16 -9.17
C MET A 90 28.96 4.13 -8.15
N THR A 91 29.59 4.60 -7.07
CA THR A 91 29.96 3.72 -5.96
C THR A 91 28.76 3.61 -5.01
N LEU A 92 28.39 2.37 -4.67
CA LEU A 92 27.34 2.09 -3.69
C LEU A 92 27.77 0.93 -2.77
N ARG A 93 28.63 1.26 -1.81
CA ARG A 93 29.32 0.35 -0.89
C ARG A 93 29.17 0.77 0.58
N PRO A 94 27.93 0.83 1.11
CA PRO A 94 27.69 1.25 2.48
C PRO A 94 28.44 0.33 3.45
N LEU A 95 29.18 0.96 4.39
CA LEU A 95 30.03 0.28 5.36
C LEU A 95 31.05 -0.70 4.72
N GLY A 96 31.49 -0.42 3.48
CA GLY A 96 32.52 -1.16 2.76
C GLY A 96 32.02 -2.36 1.94
N GLU A 97 30.73 -2.69 2.00
CA GLU A 97 30.15 -3.86 1.33
C GLU A 97 29.34 -3.45 0.10
N PRO A 98 29.47 -4.14 -1.06
CA PRO A 98 28.73 -3.77 -2.27
C PRO A 98 27.23 -4.02 -2.14
N VAL A 99 26.43 -3.03 -2.54
CA VAL A 99 25.01 -3.26 -2.83
C VAL A 99 24.91 -4.10 -4.10
N ARG A 100 24.11 -5.17 -4.06
CA ARG A 100 23.83 -6.12 -5.14
C ARG A 100 22.41 -5.90 -5.65
N ILE A 101 22.10 -6.42 -6.83
CA ILE A 101 20.75 -6.30 -7.42
C ILE A 101 19.67 -6.80 -6.46
N TRP A 102 19.87 -7.96 -5.81
CA TRP A 102 18.89 -8.48 -4.86
C TRP A 102 18.69 -7.59 -3.63
N HIS A 103 19.71 -6.84 -3.19
CA HIS A 103 19.56 -5.86 -2.11
C HIS A 103 18.62 -4.71 -2.52
N LEU A 104 18.65 -4.29 -3.79
CA LEU A 104 17.73 -3.27 -4.30
C LEU A 104 16.30 -3.80 -4.39
N LEU A 105 16.12 -5.01 -4.94
CA LEU A 105 14.80 -5.65 -5.08
C LEU A 105 14.09 -5.83 -3.74
N THR A 106 14.86 -6.06 -2.67
CA THR A 106 14.35 -6.36 -1.32
C THR A 106 14.36 -5.16 -0.38
N HIS A 107 14.77 -3.98 -0.84
CA HIS A 107 14.93 -2.80 0.00
C HIS A 107 15.88 -3.02 1.19
N SER A 108 16.96 -3.75 0.97
CA SER A 108 17.96 -4.12 1.98
C SER A 108 19.35 -3.58 1.67
N SER A 109 19.47 -2.43 0.99
CA SER A 109 20.78 -1.83 0.70
C SER A 109 21.52 -1.35 1.95
N GLY A 110 20.81 -1.20 3.09
CA GLY A 110 21.34 -0.57 4.30
C GLY A 110 21.19 0.95 4.33
N ILE A 111 20.67 1.54 3.24
CA ILE A 111 20.45 2.98 3.07
C ILE A 111 18.97 3.29 3.37
N PRO A 112 18.66 4.10 4.40
CA PRO A 112 17.30 4.61 4.63
C PRO A 112 16.79 5.47 3.47
N ALA A 113 15.47 5.63 3.36
CA ALA A 113 14.84 6.45 2.32
C ALA A 113 15.49 7.85 2.20
N LEU A 114 15.74 8.31 0.98
CA LEU A 114 16.25 9.67 0.71
C LEU A 114 15.12 10.67 0.40
N ALA A 115 13.88 10.19 0.42
CA ALA A 115 12.65 10.96 0.32
C ALA A 115 12.48 11.76 -1.00
N TYR A 116 13.08 11.31 -2.11
CA TYR A 116 12.96 12.02 -3.39
C TYR A 116 11.51 12.05 -3.90
N ALA A 117 10.82 10.91 -3.82
CA ALA A 117 9.47 10.76 -4.37
C ALA A 117 8.50 11.62 -3.56
N GLU A 118 8.64 11.65 -2.24
CA GLU A 118 7.88 12.48 -1.33
C GLU A 118 8.05 13.96 -1.66
N ALA A 119 9.30 14.42 -1.86
CA ALA A 119 9.58 15.81 -2.24
C ALA A 119 8.98 16.16 -3.61
N PHE A 120 9.21 15.31 -4.61
CA PHE A 120 8.72 15.51 -5.98
C PHE A 120 7.18 15.53 -6.05
N ILE A 121 6.52 14.55 -5.44
CA ILE A 121 5.05 14.45 -5.44
C ILE A 121 4.44 15.67 -4.73
N ARG A 122 4.95 16.04 -3.54
CA ARG A 122 4.47 17.22 -2.80
C ARG A 122 4.61 18.49 -3.63
N HIS A 123 5.73 18.68 -4.31
CA HIS A 123 5.93 19.83 -5.19
C HIS A 123 4.90 19.85 -6.35
N VAL A 124 4.67 18.70 -7.00
CA VAL A 124 3.71 18.60 -8.12
C VAL A 124 2.29 18.99 -7.70
N ILE A 125 1.88 18.66 -6.48
CA ILE A 125 0.55 19.00 -5.97
C ILE A 125 0.44 20.43 -5.40
N GLY A 126 1.52 21.21 -5.43
CA GLY A 126 1.54 22.61 -4.99
C GLY A 126 1.80 22.82 -3.50
N GLU A 127 2.26 21.79 -2.77
CA GLU A 127 2.75 21.92 -1.40
C GLU A 127 4.17 22.51 -1.38
N GLU A 128 4.56 23.10 -0.25
CA GLU A 128 5.92 23.58 -0.04
C GLU A 128 6.88 22.38 0.08
N ALA A 129 7.58 22.07 -1.00
CA ALA A 129 8.57 21.02 -1.08
C ALA A 129 9.64 21.33 -2.12
N THR A 130 10.83 20.76 -1.90
CA THR A 130 11.96 20.85 -2.82
C THR A 130 11.58 20.29 -4.18
N TRP A 131 11.78 21.08 -5.24
CA TRP A 131 11.68 20.59 -6.61
C TRP A 131 12.86 19.66 -6.91
N LEU A 132 12.57 18.37 -7.10
CA LEU A 132 13.57 17.35 -7.34
C LEU A 132 13.15 16.40 -8.47
N PRO A 133 13.15 16.87 -9.72
CA PRO A 133 12.88 16.01 -10.87
C PRO A 133 14.11 15.17 -11.17
N ILE A 134 14.01 13.85 -10.99
CA ILE A 134 15.03 12.91 -11.49
C ILE A 134 14.61 12.52 -12.90
N ALA A 135 15.13 13.22 -13.91
CA ALA A 135 14.75 13.02 -15.31
C ALA A 135 15.76 12.13 -16.07
N SER A 136 16.94 11.93 -15.51
CA SER A 136 18.03 11.17 -16.11
C SER A 136 18.84 10.40 -15.08
N VAL A 137 19.69 9.50 -15.57
CA VAL A 137 20.65 8.74 -14.76
C VAL A 137 21.67 9.65 -14.10
N ASP A 138 22.08 10.74 -14.77
CA ASP A 138 23.02 11.69 -14.17
C ASP A 138 22.37 12.50 -13.05
N ASP A 139 21.07 12.81 -13.15
CA ASP A 139 20.33 13.41 -12.03
C ASP A 139 20.26 12.44 -10.84
N LEU A 140 19.97 11.15 -11.09
CA LEU A 140 19.92 10.13 -10.04
C LEU A 140 21.28 9.97 -9.36
N LYS A 141 22.35 9.89 -10.14
CA LYS A 141 23.73 9.79 -9.62
C LYS A 141 24.11 11.03 -8.81
N ALA A 142 23.78 12.21 -9.29
CA ALA A 142 24.06 13.46 -8.59
C ALA A 142 23.28 13.54 -7.27
N PHE A 143 22.00 13.12 -7.26
CA PHE A 143 21.20 13.09 -6.05
C PHE A 143 21.71 12.07 -5.02
N MET A 144 22.14 10.89 -5.49
CA MET A 144 22.60 9.81 -4.63
C MET A 144 24.11 9.83 -4.32
N SER A 145 24.85 10.89 -4.70
CA SER A 145 26.33 10.90 -4.59
C SER A 145 26.85 10.70 -3.17
N ASP A 146 26.11 11.17 -2.17
CA ASP A 146 26.46 11.07 -0.75
C ASP A 146 25.62 10.01 0.00
N ALA A 147 24.84 9.19 -0.73
CA ALA A 147 23.92 8.22 -0.13
C ALA A 147 24.63 7.16 0.73
N GLU A 148 25.90 6.85 0.47
CA GLU A 148 26.70 5.96 1.31
C GLU A 148 26.86 6.50 2.74
N GLY A 149 27.02 7.82 2.88
CA GLY A 149 27.11 8.48 4.19
C GLY A 149 25.80 8.46 4.98
N TRP A 150 24.67 8.19 4.31
CA TRP A 150 23.36 8.04 4.91
C TRP A 150 23.08 6.62 5.42
N ALA A 151 23.90 5.64 5.02
CA ALA A 151 23.70 4.25 5.39
C ALA A 151 23.87 4.00 6.89
N VAL A 152 23.04 3.12 7.46
CA VAL A 152 23.04 2.80 8.89
C VAL A 152 23.17 1.30 9.18
N ALA A 153 23.31 0.48 8.13
CA ALA A 153 23.50 -0.97 8.23
C ALA A 153 24.25 -1.50 7.01
N LYS A 154 24.78 -2.72 7.10
CA LYS A 154 25.35 -3.37 5.92
C LYS A 154 24.22 -3.85 5.00
N PRO A 155 24.48 -4.00 3.69
CA PRO A 155 23.54 -4.59 2.77
C PRO A 155 23.08 -5.99 3.24
N GLY A 156 21.76 -6.21 3.24
CA GLY A 156 21.10 -7.44 3.66
C GLY A 156 20.63 -7.46 5.12
N GLU A 157 21.11 -6.54 5.98
CA GLU A 157 20.82 -6.60 7.43
C GLU A 157 19.48 -5.97 7.84
N ARG A 158 19.03 -4.93 7.13
CA ARG A 158 17.84 -4.15 7.52
C ARG A 158 17.00 -3.76 6.31
N PHE A 159 15.68 -3.82 6.50
CA PHE A 159 14.72 -3.33 5.53
C PHE A 159 14.55 -1.81 5.69
N PHE A 160 14.77 -1.09 4.60
CA PHE A 160 14.43 0.32 4.45
C PHE A 160 13.85 0.55 3.06
N TYR A 161 12.55 0.80 2.99
CA TYR A 161 11.86 1.07 1.73
C TYR A 161 12.50 2.26 1.03
N LEU A 162 13.10 2.01 -0.14
CA LEU A 162 13.95 2.95 -0.87
C LEU A 162 13.50 2.99 -2.35
N ASN A 163 12.84 4.07 -2.76
CA ASN A 163 12.31 4.22 -4.12
C ASN A 163 13.45 4.37 -5.15
N GLU A 164 14.51 5.07 -4.77
CA GLU A 164 15.72 5.28 -5.56
C GLU A 164 16.40 3.95 -5.92
N GLY A 165 16.27 2.93 -5.06
CA GLY A 165 16.73 1.58 -5.37
C GLY A 165 16.02 0.98 -6.59
N TYR A 166 14.74 1.29 -6.80
CA TYR A 166 14.00 0.84 -7.98
C TYR A 166 14.29 1.70 -9.22
N LEU A 167 14.65 2.97 -9.07
CA LEU A 167 15.19 3.75 -10.17
C LEU A 167 16.52 3.16 -10.68
N LEU A 168 17.40 2.72 -9.77
CA LEU A 168 18.63 2.01 -10.11
C LEU A 168 18.35 0.68 -10.83
N LEU A 169 17.33 -0.08 -10.41
CA LEU A 169 16.87 -1.28 -11.12
C LEU A 169 16.36 -0.97 -12.53
N GLY A 170 15.60 0.12 -12.69
CA GLY A 170 15.21 0.63 -14.00
C GLY A 170 16.42 0.86 -14.90
N ARG A 171 17.47 1.49 -14.37
CA ARG A 171 18.72 1.69 -15.12
C ARG A 171 19.46 0.39 -15.44
N ILE A 172 19.49 -0.56 -14.51
CA ILE A 172 20.09 -1.88 -14.77
C ILE A 172 19.37 -2.58 -15.93
N ILE A 173 18.03 -2.50 -15.99
CA ILE A 173 17.25 -3.03 -17.11
C ILE A 173 17.68 -2.38 -18.43
N GLU A 174 17.81 -1.06 -18.47
CA GLU A 174 18.23 -0.35 -19.70
C GLU A 174 19.61 -0.79 -20.17
N VAL A 175 20.58 -0.85 -19.26
CA VAL A 175 21.96 -1.22 -19.59
C VAL A 175 22.06 -2.67 -20.05
N ALA A 176 21.34 -3.59 -19.39
CA ALA A 176 21.39 -5.01 -19.70
C ALA A 176 20.59 -5.38 -20.96
N SER A 177 19.51 -4.65 -21.26
CA SER A 177 18.66 -4.92 -22.43
C SER A 177 19.07 -4.14 -23.68
N GLY A 178 19.60 -2.92 -23.51
CA GLY A 178 19.81 -1.97 -24.61
C GLY A 178 18.56 -1.17 -24.98
N GLU A 179 17.45 -1.34 -24.27
CA GLU A 179 16.16 -0.67 -24.47
C GLU A 179 15.89 0.36 -23.36
N SER A 180 14.96 1.30 -23.57
CA SER A 180 14.49 2.10 -22.42
C SER A 180 13.66 1.23 -21.48
N TYR A 181 13.61 1.60 -20.20
CA TYR A 181 12.83 0.85 -19.20
C TYR A 181 11.36 0.71 -19.62
N GLU A 182 10.74 1.80 -20.10
CA GLU A 182 9.35 1.80 -20.52
C GLU A 182 9.11 0.91 -21.75
N ALA A 183 10.03 0.92 -22.71
CA ALA A 183 9.95 0.06 -23.89
C ALA A 183 10.05 -1.43 -23.50
N PHE A 184 11.03 -1.78 -22.66
CA PHE A 184 11.19 -3.15 -22.18
C PHE A 184 9.94 -3.64 -21.45
N VAL A 185 9.42 -2.87 -20.49
CA VAL A 185 8.20 -3.25 -19.76
C VAL A 185 7.01 -3.39 -20.70
N LYS A 186 6.84 -2.46 -21.65
CA LYS A 186 5.75 -2.51 -22.61
C LYS A 186 5.82 -3.76 -23.49
N GLU A 187 6.94 -3.99 -24.15
CA GLU A 187 7.10 -5.05 -25.16
C GLU A 187 7.22 -6.44 -24.54
N ARG A 188 7.85 -6.55 -23.36
CA ARG A 188 8.15 -7.84 -22.72
C ARG A 188 7.08 -8.27 -21.71
N ILE A 189 6.28 -7.34 -21.19
CA ILE A 189 5.28 -7.63 -20.15
C ILE A 189 3.89 -7.19 -20.59
N LEU A 190 3.68 -5.90 -20.87
CA LEU A 190 2.32 -5.37 -21.07
C LEU A 190 1.65 -5.93 -22.33
N GLU A 191 2.34 -5.91 -23.46
CA GLU A 191 1.82 -6.40 -24.75
C GLU A 191 1.53 -7.92 -24.72
N PRO A 192 2.46 -8.79 -24.27
CA PRO A 192 2.18 -10.22 -24.14
C PRO A 192 0.99 -10.53 -23.24
N LEU A 193 0.80 -9.76 -22.16
CA LEU A 193 -0.32 -9.94 -21.21
C LEU A 193 -1.62 -9.26 -21.66
N GLY A 194 -1.64 -8.62 -22.84
CA GLY A 194 -2.81 -7.93 -23.37
C GLY A 194 -3.23 -6.71 -22.55
N MET A 195 -2.30 -6.10 -21.80
CA MET A 195 -2.52 -4.92 -20.95
C MET A 195 -2.48 -3.63 -21.77
N SER A 196 -3.37 -3.53 -22.76
CA SER A 196 -3.37 -2.47 -23.77
C SER A 196 -3.76 -1.08 -23.23
N ARG A 197 -4.34 -1.01 -22.02
CA ARG A 197 -4.68 0.26 -21.35
C ARG A 197 -3.66 0.63 -20.27
N THR A 198 -2.52 -0.06 -20.22
CA THR A 198 -1.44 0.24 -19.29
C THR A 198 -0.33 1.04 -19.97
N THR A 199 0.11 2.14 -19.35
CA THR A 199 1.09 3.07 -19.96
C THR A 199 1.89 3.85 -18.91
N PHE A 200 3.02 4.41 -19.35
CA PHE A 200 3.76 5.47 -18.63
C PHE A 200 3.50 6.87 -19.19
N ARG A 201 2.89 6.94 -20.39
CA ARG A 201 2.93 8.15 -21.22
C ARG A 201 1.81 9.11 -20.88
N ARG A 202 2.17 10.39 -20.76
CA ARG A 202 1.21 11.49 -20.56
C ARG A 202 0.25 11.61 -21.73
N GLU A 203 0.73 11.46 -22.96
CA GLU A 203 -0.09 11.62 -24.18
C GLU A 203 -1.23 10.61 -24.24
N ASP A 204 -0.97 9.37 -23.80
CA ASP A 204 -1.94 8.27 -23.81
C ASP A 204 -3.10 8.53 -22.85
N VAL A 205 -2.85 9.21 -21.72
CA VAL A 205 -3.89 9.53 -20.73
C VAL A 205 -4.55 10.87 -20.99
N ALA A 206 -3.82 11.86 -21.52
CA ALA A 206 -4.39 13.17 -21.86
C ALA A 206 -5.46 13.08 -22.96
N SER A 207 -5.40 12.05 -23.80
CA SER A 207 -6.37 11.78 -24.86
C SER A 207 -7.47 10.77 -24.48
N ASP A 208 -7.41 10.19 -23.27
CA ASP A 208 -8.33 9.15 -22.83
C ASP A 208 -9.50 9.72 -22.00
N PRO A 209 -10.76 9.61 -22.47
CA PRO A 209 -11.92 10.08 -21.72
C PRO A 209 -12.25 9.22 -20.47
N ASP A 210 -11.61 8.06 -20.32
CA ASP A 210 -11.72 7.16 -19.16
C ASP A 210 -10.41 7.13 -18.34
N TRP A 211 -9.80 8.30 -18.16
CA TRP A 211 -8.75 8.57 -17.18
C TRP A 211 -9.36 9.18 -15.91
N ALA A 212 -8.88 8.76 -14.74
CA ALA A 212 -9.31 9.36 -13.48
C ALA A 212 -8.61 10.69 -13.22
N THR A 213 -9.40 11.71 -12.89
CA THR A 213 -8.89 12.98 -12.38
C THR A 213 -8.21 12.71 -11.03
N PRO A 214 -6.94 13.10 -10.86
CA PRO A 214 -6.24 12.93 -9.58
C PRO A 214 -6.80 13.88 -8.52
N TYR A 215 -6.97 13.44 -7.28
CA TYR A 215 -7.44 14.28 -6.18
C TYR A 215 -6.55 14.20 -4.93
N VAL A 216 -6.42 15.33 -4.24
CA VAL A 216 -6.00 15.40 -2.84
C VAL A 216 -7.25 15.61 -1.97
N ILE A 217 -7.30 14.95 -0.82
CA ILE A 217 -8.32 15.18 0.20
C ILE A 217 -7.67 16.02 1.30
N ASP A 218 -8.16 17.23 1.51
CA ASP A 218 -7.63 18.11 2.56
C ASP A 218 -8.14 17.71 3.96
N ARG A 219 -7.73 18.47 4.99
CA ARG A 219 -8.06 18.16 6.39
C ARG A 219 -9.56 18.29 6.68
N GLU A 220 -10.26 19.08 5.88
CA GLU A 220 -11.70 19.33 5.95
C GLU A 220 -12.50 18.32 5.11
N GLY A 221 -11.84 17.36 4.45
CA GLY A 221 -12.48 16.35 3.61
C GLY A 221 -12.88 16.87 2.22
N LYS A 222 -12.40 18.05 1.82
CA LYS A 222 -12.63 18.58 0.48
C LYS A 222 -11.75 17.84 -0.53
N ARG A 223 -12.38 17.49 -1.65
CA ARG A 223 -11.74 16.84 -2.80
C ARG A 223 -11.18 17.93 -3.72
N ILE A 224 -9.86 18.08 -3.75
CA ILE A 224 -9.16 19.10 -4.54
C ILE A 224 -8.57 18.43 -5.78
N PRO A 225 -9.03 18.78 -7.01
CA PRO A 225 -8.39 18.30 -8.24
C PRO A 225 -6.89 18.62 -8.25
N SER A 226 -6.09 17.69 -8.72
CA SER A 226 -4.64 17.76 -8.69
C SER A 226 -4.01 17.19 -9.96
N ARG A 227 -2.69 16.98 -9.95
CA ARG A 227 -1.90 16.54 -11.10
C ARG A 227 -1.19 15.24 -10.80
N PHE A 228 -1.18 14.35 -11.78
CA PHE A 228 -0.36 13.14 -11.71
C PHE A 228 1.13 13.53 -11.85
N PRO A 229 2.02 13.00 -10.99
CA PRO A 229 3.45 13.33 -11.00
C PRO A 229 4.22 12.58 -12.10
N PHE A 230 3.98 12.95 -13.35
CA PHE A 230 4.78 12.48 -14.48
C PHE A 230 6.26 12.81 -14.27
N GLY A 231 7.12 11.79 -14.34
CA GLY A 231 8.54 11.87 -13.99
C GLY A 231 8.96 10.70 -13.09
N ILE A 232 8.02 10.13 -12.33
CA ILE A 232 8.20 8.84 -11.67
C ILE A 232 8.15 7.72 -12.72
N SER A 233 9.06 6.75 -12.65
CA SER A 233 9.22 5.68 -13.65
C SER A 233 9.23 4.28 -13.01
N ALA A 234 10.40 3.66 -12.83
CA ALA A 234 10.54 2.26 -12.39
C ALA A 234 10.10 1.99 -10.94
N ASP A 235 9.95 3.01 -10.13
CA ASP A 235 9.52 2.88 -8.74
C ASP A 235 8.00 3.09 -8.54
N GLY A 236 7.31 3.69 -9.52
CA GLY A 236 5.91 4.06 -9.33
C GLY A 236 5.13 4.66 -10.51
N GLY A 237 5.68 4.63 -11.73
CA GLY A 237 5.19 5.42 -12.86
C GLY A 237 4.05 4.82 -13.68
N LEU A 238 3.72 3.52 -13.52
CA LEU A 238 2.67 2.91 -14.34
C LEU A 238 1.29 3.52 -14.04
N ILE A 239 0.52 3.66 -15.11
CA ILE A 239 -0.91 3.92 -15.10
C ILE A 239 -1.59 2.71 -15.71
N SER A 240 -2.61 2.16 -15.04
CA SER A 240 -3.28 0.93 -15.45
C SER A 240 -4.78 0.99 -15.16
N THR A 241 -5.50 -0.07 -15.51
CA THR A 241 -6.88 -0.33 -15.09
C THR A 241 -6.92 -1.56 -14.17
N VAL A 242 -8.02 -1.77 -13.44
CA VAL A 242 -8.17 -3.01 -12.65
C VAL A 242 -8.30 -4.24 -13.54
N LEU A 243 -8.83 -4.09 -14.77
CA LEU A 243 -8.90 -5.20 -15.73
C LEU A 243 -7.52 -5.58 -16.29
N ASP A 244 -6.67 -4.61 -16.62
CA ASP A 244 -5.30 -4.91 -17.05
C ASP A 244 -4.51 -5.56 -15.91
N LEU A 245 -4.63 -5.05 -14.68
CA LEU A 245 -4.03 -5.67 -13.51
C LEU A 245 -4.59 -7.07 -13.25
N SER A 246 -5.85 -7.35 -13.62
CA SER A 246 -6.41 -8.70 -13.50
C SER A 246 -5.70 -9.70 -14.41
N ASN A 247 -5.27 -9.30 -15.61
CA ASN A 247 -4.45 -10.14 -16.49
C ASN A 247 -3.08 -10.41 -15.87
N TYR A 248 -2.45 -9.38 -15.29
CA TYR A 248 -1.20 -9.51 -14.56
C TYR A 248 -1.32 -10.50 -13.38
N LEU A 249 -2.37 -10.40 -12.56
CA LEU A 249 -2.61 -11.33 -11.46
C LEU A 249 -2.87 -12.76 -11.95
N ARG A 250 -3.67 -12.94 -13.01
CA ARG A 250 -3.90 -14.25 -13.65
C ARG A 250 -2.62 -14.87 -14.16
N PHE A 251 -1.68 -14.07 -14.68
CA PHE A 251 -0.36 -14.54 -15.10
C PHE A 251 0.47 -15.09 -13.93
N TYR A 252 0.48 -14.44 -12.77
CA TYR A 252 1.13 -15.00 -11.57
C TYR A 252 0.45 -16.27 -11.07
N LEU A 253 -0.89 -16.27 -11.01
CA LEU A 253 -1.68 -17.45 -10.61
C LEU A 253 -1.46 -18.63 -11.57
N ALA A 254 -1.26 -18.36 -12.86
CA ALA A 254 -0.89 -19.35 -13.87
C ALA A 254 0.61 -19.68 -13.90
N ARG A 255 1.37 -19.24 -12.87
CA ARG A 255 2.80 -19.50 -12.68
C ARG A 255 3.64 -19.16 -13.91
N GLY A 256 3.44 -17.96 -14.44
CA GLY A 256 4.24 -17.41 -15.53
C GLY A 256 3.74 -17.76 -16.93
N ARG A 257 2.58 -18.45 -17.01
CA ARG A 257 1.94 -18.79 -18.28
C ARG A 257 0.88 -17.78 -18.66
N TRP A 258 0.83 -17.45 -19.94
CA TRP A 258 -0.21 -16.62 -20.51
C TRP A 258 -0.51 -17.03 -21.95
N SER A 259 -1.80 -17.25 -22.25
CA SER A 259 -2.26 -17.60 -23.61
C SER A 259 -1.46 -18.73 -24.30
N GLY A 260 -1.05 -19.75 -23.53
CA GLY A 260 -0.28 -20.90 -24.02
C GLY A 260 1.24 -20.72 -24.06
N THR A 261 1.75 -19.52 -23.75
CA THR A 261 3.19 -19.21 -23.71
C THR A 261 3.69 -19.10 -22.28
N GLN A 262 4.87 -19.66 -21.98
CA GLN A 262 5.58 -19.43 -20.72
C GLN A 262 6.48 -18.21 -20.89
N LEU A 263 6.20 -17.10 -20.19
CA LEU A 263 7.00 -15.87 -20.29
C LEU A 263 8.15 -15.81 -19.29
N ILE A 264 8.02 -16.51 -18.16
CA ILE A 264 9.04 -16.65 -17.12
C ILE A 264 8.82 -17.96 -16.37
N SER A 265 9.85 -18.61 -15.84
CA SER A 265 9.69 -19.90 -15.15
C SER A 265 8.90 -19.79 -13.82
N PRO A 266 8.18 -20.85 -13.42
CA PRO A 266 7.57 -20.93 -12.09
C PRO A 266 8.57 -20.75 -10.94
N GLU A 267 9.82 -21.17 -11.13
CA GLU A 267 10.90 -21.07 -10.15
C GLU A 267 11.32 -19.61 -9.92
N SER A 268 11.42 -18.81 -10.99
CA SER A 268 11.70 -17.38 -10.87
C SER A 268 10.59 -16.62 -10.17
N LEU A 269 9.32 -16.97 -10.43
CA LEU A 269 8.20 -16.39 -9.68
C LEU A 269 8.26 -16.79 -8.20
N GLU A 270 8.59 -18.05 -7.88
CA GLU A 270 8.76 -18.45 -6.48
C GLU A 270 9.87 -17.66 -5.79
N GLN A 271 10.96 -17.33 -6.49
CA GLN A 271 12.00 -16.46 -5.93
C GLN A 271 11.48 -15.05 -5.61
N MET A 272 10.61 -14.49 -6.47
CA MET A 272 9.96 -13.20 -6.22
C MET A 272 8.99 -13.25 -5.03
N GLU A 273 8.31 -14.37 -4.84
CA GLU A 273 7.33 -14.62 -3.78
C GLU A 273 7.95 -15.11 -2.47
N THR A 274 9.26 -15.37 -2.44
CA THR A 274 9.96 -15.83 -1.23
C THR A 274 10.38 -14.62 -0.38
N PRO A 275 9.97 -14.52 0.90
CA PRO A 275 10.40 -13.44 1.76
C PRO A 275 11.92 -13.51 1.99
N LYS A 276 12.64 -12.43 1.67
CA LYS A 276 14.10 -12.33 1.81
C LYS A 276 14.51 -11.55 3.05
N ILE A 277 13.67 -10.61 3.47
CA ILE A 277 13.91 -9.75 4.63
C ILE A 277 12.58 -9.51 5.36
N PRO A 278 12.54 -9.56 6.70
CA PRO A 278 11.31 -9.29 7.45
C PRO A 278 10.88 -7.83 7.29
N LEU A 279 9.57 -7.61 7.23
CA LEU A 279 9.01 -6.25 7.29
C LEU A 279 9.00 -5.77 8.75
N PRO A 280 9.26 -4.47 9.00
CA PRO A 280 9.39 -3.95 10.36
C PRO A 280 8.06 -3.82 11.12
N SER A 281 6.93 -3.85 10.41
CA SER A 281 5.59 -3.65 10.98
C SER A 281 4.62 -4.73 10.46
N PRO A 282 4.76 -5.98 10.93
CA PRO A 282 3.87 -7.06 10.54
C PRO A 282 2.45 -6.86 11.04
N LEU A 283 1.45 -7.27 10.26
CA LEU A 283 0.03 -7.22 10.59
C LEU A 283 -0.49 -8.59 11.06
N PHE A 284 0.04 -9.66 10.47
CA PHE A 284 -0.29 -11.07 10.69
C PHE A 284 0.89 -11.87 11.26
N GLY A 285 2.08 -11.28 11.38
CA GLY A 285 3.21 -11.79 12.16
C GLY A 285 4.51 -11.87 11.36
N ASP A 286 4.62 -12.88 10.51
CA ASP A 286 5.88 -13.22 9.83
C ASP A 286 6.00 -12.59 8.43
N GLU A 287 5.40 -11.42 8.21
CA GLU A 287 5.51 -10.75 6.92
C GLU A 287 6.95 -10.41 6.54
N GLY A 288 7.27 -10.67 5.28
CA GLY A 288 8.54 -10.31 4.68
C GLY A 288 8.36 -9.64 3.33
N TYR A 289 9.48 -9.18 2.78
CA TYR A 289 9.53 -8.61 1.46
C TYR A 289 10.33 -9.54 0.53
N GLY A 290 9.72 -9.88 -0.60
CA GLY A 290 10.34 -10.62 -1.70
C GLY A 290 10.91 -9.66 -2.74
N PHE A 291 10.83 -10.00 -4.02
CA PHE A 291 11.24 -9.10 -5.10
C PHE A 291 10.03 -8.33 -5.64
N GLY A 292 9.88 -7.07 -5.21
CA GLY A 292 8.78 -6.21 -5.64
C GLY A 292 7.41 -6.57 -5.05
N TRP A 293 7.38 -7.46 -4.05
CA TRP A 293 6.18 -7.94 -3.39
C TRP A 293 6.38 -8.01 -1.87
N SER A 294 5.36 -7.60 -1.12
CA SER A 294 5.20 -8.01 0.28
C SER A 294 4.58 -9.40 0.32
N VAL A 295 5.06 -10.24 1.22
CA VAL A 295 4.65 -11.63 1.38
C VAL A 295 4.13 -11.80 2.79
N TYR A 296 2.90 -12.30 2.89
CA TYR A 296 2.18 -12.59 4.11
C TYR A 296 2.05 -14.12 4.21
N PRO A 297 2.93 -14.80 4.96
CA PRO A 297 2.93 -16.26 5.02
C PRO A 297 1.63 -16.86 5.57
N ASP A 298 0.97 -16.16 6.50
CA ASP A 298 -0.27 -16.60 7.15
C ASP A 298 -1.36 -15.50 7.10
N PHE A 299 -1.87 -15.24 5.90
CA PHE A 299 -3.09 -14.47 5.71
C PHE A 299 -4.30 -15.43 5.75
N LEU A 300 -4.95 -15.52 6.91
CA LEU A 300 -6.14 -16.35 7.13
C LEU A 300 -5.93 -17.85 6.78
N GLY A 301 -4.73 -18.37 7.02
CA GLY A 301 -4.32 -19.74 6.69
C GLY A 301 -3.72 -19.91 5.30
N HIS A 302 -3.45 -18.83 4.57
CA HIS A 302 -2.92 -18.87 3.20
C HIS A 302 -1.74 -17.90 2.99
N LYS A 303 -0.89 -18.20 1.99
CA LYS A 303 0.17 -17.28 1.54
C LYS A 303 -0.43 -16.18 0.66
N LEU A 304 -0.47 -14.94 1.15
CA LEU A 304 -0.82 -13.76 0.35
C LEU A 304 0.44 -13.08 -0.17
N VAL A 305 0.50 -12.82 -1.48
CA VAL A 305 1.54 -12.02 -2.13
C VAL A 305 0.88 -10.74 -2.63
N ALA A 306 1.35 -9.58 -2.18
CA ALA A 306 0.68 -8.32 -2.49
C ALA A 306 1.62 -7.11 -2.46
N HIS A 307 1.19 -6.03 -3.11
CA HIS A 307 1.88 -4.74 -3.03
C HIS A 307 0.85 -3.60 -3.09
N SER A 308 1.05 -2.57 -2.26
CA SER A 308 0.27 -1.34 -2.29
C SER A 308 0.95 -0.27 -3.15
N GLY A 309 0.20 0.70 -3.64
CA GLY A 309 0.75 1.78 -4.46
C GLY A 309 0.18 3.12 -4.02
N SER A 310 1.03 4.14 -4.00
CA SER A 310 0.60 5.51 -3.78
C SER A 310 1.51 6.46 -4.52
N VAL A 311 0.90 7.41 -5.23
CA VAL A 311 1.54 8.66 -5.66
C VAL A 311 0.79 9.85 -5.06
N LEU A 312 0.23 9.66 -3.86
CA LEU A 312 -0.64 10.56 -3.10
C LEU A 312 -1.99 10.87 -3.75
N VAL A 313 -1.99 11.29 -5.01
CA VAL A 313 -3.20 11.67 -5.75
C VAL A 313 -3.93 10.48 -6.35
N HIS A 314 -3.24 9.36 -6.53
CA HIS A 314 -3.77 8.05 -6.93
C HIS A 314 -3.20 6.99 -5.98
N THR A 315 -4.02 5.98 -5.66
CA THR A 315 -3.62 4.84 -4.83
C THR A 315 -4.05 3.52 -5.46
N ALA A 316 -3.33 2.45 -5.13
CA ALA A 316 -3.53 1.12 -5.69
C ALA A 316 -3.26 0.01 -4.69
N PHE A 317 -3.81 -1.17 -4.98
CA PHE A 317 -3.46 -2.43 -4.39
C PHE A 317 -3.56 -3.53 -5.45
N ALA A 318 -2.60 -4.45 -5.44
CA ALA A 318 -2.69 -5.69 -6.18
C ALA A 318 -2.21 -6.83 -5.27
N GLY A 319 -2.94 -7.93 -5.21
CA GLY A 319 -2.55 -9.09 -4.41
C GLY A 319 -3.23 -10.36 -4.85
N TYR A 320 -2.60 -11.50 -4.57
CA TYR A 320 -3.09 -12.82 -4.95
C TYR A 320 -2.65 -13.89 -3.95
N ILE A 321 -3.41 -14.98 -3.93
CA ILE A 321 -3.22 -16.14 -3.08
C ILE A 321 -3.04 -17.36 -4.00
N PRO A 322 -1.80 -17.83 -4.22
CA PRO A 322 -1.50 -18.83 -5.23
C PRO A 322 -2.24 -20.16 -5.05
N ASP A 323 -2.27 -20.69 -3.82
CA ASP A 323 -2.87 -21.99 -3.49
C ASP A 323 -4.41 -21.98 -3.59
N ALA A 324 -5.03 -20.83 -3.31
CA ALA A 324 -6.47 -20.63 -3.45
C ALA A 324 -6.90 -20.20 -4.87
N GLY A 325 -5.97 -19.90 -5.78
CA GLY A 325 -6.27 -19.52 -7.15
C GLY A 325 -6.98 -18.17 -7.29
N ILE A 326 -6.84 -17.26 -6.32
CA ILE A 326 -7.57 -15.98 -6.27
C ILE A 326 -6.65 -14.77 -6.28
N GLY A 327 -7.14 -13.64 -6.79
CA GLY A 327 -6.44 -12.37 -6.76
C GLY A 327 -7.37 -11.17 -6.87
N VAL A 328 -6.91 -10.02 -6.41
CA VAL A 328 -7.67 -8.77 -6.36
C VAL A 328 -6.78 -7.58 -6.74
N ALA A 329 -7.32 -6.70 -7.57
CA ALA A 329 -6.78 -5.38 -7.86
C ALA A 329 -7.78 -4.30 -7.42
N VAL A 330 -7.31 -3.26 -6.75
CA VAL A 330 -8.10 -2.10 -6.32
C VAL A 330 -7.36 -0.83 -6.69
N LEU A 331 -8.04 0.13 -7.34
CA LEU A 331 -7.46 1.41 -7.74
C LEU A 331 -8.37 2.55 -7.28
N ALA A 332 -7.81 3.66 -6.81
CA ALA A 332 -8.58 4.84 -6.41
C ALA A 332 -7.91 6.15 -6.82
N ASN A 333 -8.72 7.18 -7.03
CA ASN A 333 -8.26 8.47 -7.52
C ASN A 333 -7.96 9.52 -6.43
N ALA A 334 -7.61 9.04 -5.23
CA ALA A 334 -7.09 9.85 -4.12
C ALA A 334 -6.44 8.93 -3.07
N SER A 335 -5.76 9.52 -2.09
CA SER A 335 -5.34 8.85 -0.86
C SER A 335 -6.28 9.19 0.30
N GLY A 336 -7.35 8.40 0.46
CA GLY A 336 -8.32 8.57 1.56
C GLY A 336 -8.40 7.36 2.51
N HIS A 337 -8.21 6.15 1.99
CA HIS A 337 -8.29 4.90 2.76
C HIS A 337 -7.23 3.91 2.25
N PRO A 338 -6.61 3.08 3.11
CA PRO A 338 -5.67 2.05 2.65
C PRO A 338 -6.36 1.02 1.74
N LEU A 339 -6.08 1.04 0.44
CA LEU A 339 -6.70 0.10 -0.50
C LEU A 339 -6.31 -1.36 -0.27
N SER A 340 -5.21 -1.62 0.44
CA SER A 340 -4.87 -2.96 0.91
C SER A 340 -5.93 -3.55 1.83
N GLN A 341 -6.60 -2.74 2.65
CA GLN A 341 -7.69 -3.22 3.51
C GLN A 341 -8.91 -3.63 2.68
N ILE A 342 -9.27 -2.85 1.65
CA ILE A 342 -10.34 -3.23 0.72
C ILE A 342 -9.97 -4.50 -0.05
N GLY A 343 -8.72 -4.61 -0.51
CA GLY A 343 -8.20 -5.79 -1.17
C GLY A 343 -8.26 -7.04 -0.28
N MET A 344 -7.80 -6.94 0.96
CA MET A 344 -7.82 -8.03 1.95
C MET A 344 -9.25 -8.41 2.37
N VAL A 345 -10.17 -7.46 2.53
CA VAL A 345 -11.61 -7.76 2.76
C VAL A 345 -12.20 -8.52 1.59
N THR A 346 -11.85 -8.13 0.36
CA THR A 346 -12.30 -8.81 -0.85
C THR A 346 -11.76 -10.25 -0.91
N LEU A 347 -10.46 -10.44 -0.63
CA LEU A 347 -9.83 -11.76 -0.55
C LEU A 347 -10.43 -12.64 0.55
N ALA A 348 -10.63 -12.10 1.76
CA ALA A 348 -11.27 -12.82 2.88
C ALA A 348 -12.69 -13.28 2.51
N THR A 349 -13.46 -12.42 1.82
CA THR A 349 -14.79 -12.77 1.31
C THR A 349 -14.73 -13.90 0.27
N MET A 350 -13.71 -13.90 -0.59
CA MET A 350 -13.51 -14.97 -1.59
C MET A 350 -13.11 -16.30 -0.96
N LEU A 351 -12.39 -16.26 0.17
CA LEU A 351 -12.06 -17.42 1.01
C LEU A 351 -13.23 -17.89 1.88
N GLY A 352 -14.32 -17.12 1.98
CA GLY A 352 -15.46 -17.43 2.86
C GLY A 352 -15.16 -17.27 4.35
N LYS A 353 -14.20 -16.38 4.69
CA LYS A 353 -13.78 -16.06 6.05
C LYS A 353 -14.65 -14.97 6.66
N ASP A 354 -14.73 -14.93 8.00
CA ASP A 354 -15.37 -13.83 8.70
C ASP A 354 -14.47 -12.59 8.60
N LEU A 355 -15.04 -11.44 8.24
CA LEU A 355 -14.30 -10.18 8.17
C LEU A 355 -13.75 -9.75 9.54
N ASN A 356 -14.31 -10.23 10.65
CA ASN A 356 -13.78 -9.98 11.99
C ASN A 356 -12.45 -10.71 12.27
N GLU A 357 -12.08 -11.70 11.45
CA GLU A 357 -10.75 -12.32 11.50
C GLU A 357 -9.66 -11.34 11.00
N LEU A 358 -10.03 -10.26 10.31
CA LEU A 358 -9.09 -9.22 9.89
C LEU A 358 -8.86 -8.21 11.02
N PRO A 359 -7.62 -8.06 11.54
CA PRO A 359 -7.35 -7.22 12.71
C PRO A 359 -7.81 -5.77 12.55
N PHE A 360 -7.64 -5.19 11.36
CA PHE A 360 -8.03 -3.80 11.09
C PHE A 360 -9.56 -3.60 11.01
N VAL A 361 -10.33 -4.62 10.61
CA VAL A 361 -11.80 -4.56 10.60
C VAL A 361 -12.32 -4.66 12.02
N LEU A 362 -11.83 -5.62 12.80
CA LEU A 362 -12.15 -5.76 14.21
C LEU A 362 -11.83 -4.48 14.97
N HIS A 363 -10.63 -3.95 14.77
CA HIS A 363 -10.16 -2.74 15.42
C HIS A 363 -11.06 -1.54 15.10
N ASP A 364 -11.30 -1.25 13.82
CA ASP A 364 -12.11 -0.11 13.38
C ASP A 364 -13.53 -0.15 13.96
N ARG A 365 -14.18 -1.33 13.90
CA ARG A 365 -15.51 -1.57 14.47
C ARG A 365 -15.53 -1.38 15.99
N LEU A 366 -14.51 -1.88 16.68
CA LEU A 366 -14.41 -1.76 18.12
C LEU A 366 -14.23 -0.30 18.54
N LEU A 367 -13.33 0.45 17.91
CA LEU A 367 -13.13 1.87 18.20
C LEU A 367 -14.44 2.68 18.06
N GLU A 368 -15.26 2.39 17.06
CA GLU A 368 -16.56 3.04 16.89
C GLU A 368 -17.54 2.76 18.03
N LYS A 369 -17.54 1.54 18.57
CA LYS A 369 -18.33 1.22 19.76
C LYS A 369 -17.82 1.97 20.99
N LEU A 370 -16.50 2.16 21.12
CA LEU A 370 -15.89 2.78 22.30
C LEU A 370 -16.08 4.31 22.36
N VAL A 371 -16.14 4.99 21.21
CA VAL A 371 -16.35 6.45 21.15
C VAL A 371 -17.69 6.84 21.76
N GLY A 372 -17.68 7.85 22.63
CA GLY A 372 -18.89 8.41 23.19
C GLY A 372 -18.69 9.20 24.47
N ARG A 373 -19.80 9.67 25.05
CA ARG A 373 -19.81 10.30 26.36
C ARG A 373 -19.93 9.27 27.47
N TYR A 374 -19.08 9.36 28.47
CA TYR A 374 -19.01 8.48 29.62
C TYR A 374 -19.29 9.23 30.93
N GLU A 375 -19.96 8.56 31.85
CA GLU A 375 -20.28 9.11 33.17
C GLU A 375 -19.88 8.15 34.29
N THR A 376 -19.37 8.72 35.38
CA THR A 376 -19.20 7.98 36.65
C THR A 376 -20.54 7.87 37.39
N TYR A 377 -20.52 7.21 38.56
CA TYR A 377 -21.68 7.05 39.42
C TYR A 377 -22.51 8.34 39.56
N LYS A 378 -23.80 8.26 39.18
CA LYS A 378 -24.77 9.36 39.20
C LYS A 378 -24.34 10.63 38.44
N GLY A 379 -23.54 10.49 37.38
CA GLY A 379 -23.13 11.62 36.54
C GLY A 379 -22.19 12.61 37.24
N THR A 380 -21.51 12.17 38.31
CA THR A 380 -20.62 13.01 39.13
C THR A 380 -19.41 13.54 38.36
N MET A 381 -18.95 12.79 37.36
CA MET A 381 -17.92 13.19 36.41
C MET A 381 -18.34 12.75 35.02
N LYS A 382 -18.09 13.60 34.03
CA LYS A 382 -18.38 13.34 32.61
C LYS A 382 -17.10 13.44 31.81
N LEU A 383 -16.82 12.44 31.00
CA LEU A 383 -15.66 12.37 30.12
C LEU A 383 -16.12 12.06 28.69
N GLN A 384 -15.34 12.47 27.70
CA GLN A 384 -15.53 12.09 26.31
C GLN A 384 -14.45 11.10 25.91
N VAL A 385 -14.82 10.02 25.24
CA VAL A 385 -13.89 9.16 24.51
C VAL A 385 -14.01 9.52 23.03
N SER A 386 -12.90 9.95 22.45
CA SER A 386 -12.80 10.43 21.08
C SER A 386 -11.84 9.54 20.30
N ARG A 387 -12.17 9.17 19.06
CA ARG A 387 -11.23 8.44 18.20
C ARG A 387 -10.14 9.40 17.70
N LYS A 388 -8.88 8.95 17.73
CA LYS A 388 -7.76 9.69 17.14
C LYS A 388 -6.82 8.69 16.45
N GLY A 389 -6.91 8.63 15.12
CA GLY A 389 -6.24 7.62 14.32
C GLY A 389 -6.68 6.20 14.71
N ASP A 390 -5.69 5.37 15.04
CA ASP A 390 -5.82 3.97 15.45
C ASP A 390 -5.87 3.79 16.98
N GLY A 391 -6.29 4.83 17.70
CA GLY A 391 -6.49 4.76 19.14
C GLY A 391 -7.68 5.61 19.58
N VAL A 392 -7.87 5.66 20.90
CA VAL A 392 -8.86 6.54 21.52
C VAL A 392 -8.17 7.50 22.49
N VAL A 393 -8.83 8.62 22.73
CA VAL A 393 -8.38 9.64 23.67
C VAL A 393 -9.50 9.86 24.68
N LEU A 394 -9.16 9.79 25.96
CA LEU A 394 -10.04 10.19 27.04
C LEU A 394 -9.86 11.68 27.31
N GLU A 395 -10.91 12.45 27.07
CA GLU A 395 -10.92 13.90 27.18
C GLU A 395 -11.78 14.36 28.35
N THR A 396 -11.23 15.28 29.15
CA THR A 396 -12.00 16.06 30.12
C THR A 396 -12.00 17.51 29.66
N LYS A 397 -13.18 18.09 29.42
CA LYS A 397 -13.33 19.52 29.11
C LYS A 397 -14.19 20.17 30.18
N GLY A 398 -13.54 20.83 31.13
CA GLY A 398 -14.18 21.67 32.14
C GLY A 398 -13.83 23.14 31.94
N ARG A 399 -14.56 24.04 32.62
CA ARG A 399 -14.29 25.50 32.56
C ARG A 399 -12.88 25.87 33.03
N LEU A 400 -12.32 25.09 33.94
CA LEU A 400 -11.05 25.39 34.62
C LEU A 400 -9.93 24.40 34.30
N LEU A 401 -10.28 23.20 33.82
CA LEU A 401 -9.34 22.09 33.62
C LEU A 401 -9.67 21.41 32.30
N GLU A 402 -8.64 21.19 31.51
CA GLU A 402 -8.68 20.39 30.29
C GLU A 402 -7.60 19.31 30.37
N SER A 403 -7.95 18.09 29.98
CA SER A 403 -6.99 17.00 29.86
C SER A 403 -7.33 16.09 28.68
N SER A 404 -6.29 15.52 28.09
CA SER A 404 -6.37 14.65 26.93
C SER A 404 -5.39 13.50 27.14
N ILE A 405 -5.91 12.29 27.37
CA ILE A 405 -5.11 11.11 27.70
C ILE A 405 -5.20 10.12 26.53
N PRO A 406 -4.11 9.88 25.79
CA PRO A 406 -4.12 8.91 24.70
C PRO A 406 -4.08 7.49 25.26
N PHE A 407 -4.93 6.63 24.72
CA PHE A 407 -4.99 5.20 24.99
C PHE A 407 -4.54 4.44 23.74
N MET A 408 -3.44 3.70 23.88
CA MET A 408 -2.88 2.84 22.84
C MET A 408 -3.42 1.41 23.01
N PRO A 409 -3.89 0.75 21.94
CA PRO A 409 -4.44 -0.59 22.03
C PRO A 409 -3.37 -1.60 22.47
N GLU A 410 -3.77 -2.58 23.26
CA GLU A 410 -2.93 -3.69 23.69
C GLU A 410 -3.57 -5.05 23.39
N GLU A 411 -4.85 -5.21 23.67
CA GLU A 411 -5.59 -6.45 23.44
C GLU A 411 -7.02 -6.10 23.01
N LEU A 412 -7.47 -6.63 21.88
CA LEU A 412 -8.76 -6.28 21.29
C LEU A 412 -9.53 -7.56 20.94
N SER A 413 -10.80 -7.58 21.33
CA SER A 413 -11.76 -8.64 21.03
C SER A 413 -13.16 -8.02 20.88
N ASP A 414 -14.15 -8.84 20.58
CA ASP A 414 -15.51 -8.37 20.27
C ASP A 414 -16.22 -7.70 21.44
N ASP A 415 -15.97 -8.18 22.66
CA ASP A 415 -16.62 -7.79 23.91
C ASP A 415 -15.66 -7.17 24.94
N TYR A 416 -14.35 -7.18 24.67
CA TYR A 416 -13.32 -6.61 25.55
C TYR A 416 -12.24 -5.88 24.77
N ALA A 417 -11.84 -4.71 25.28
CA ALA A 417 -10.73 -3.94 24.73
C ALA A 417 -9.84 -3.40 25.84
N ARG A 418 -8.57 -3.78 25.80
CA ARG A 418 -7.54 -3.29 26.70
C ARG A 418 -6.65 -2.29 26.00
N PHE A 419 -6.47 -1.16 26.64
CA PHE A 419 -5.56 -0.11 26.22
C PHE A 419 -4.59 0.22 27.34
N PHE A 420 -3.54 0.95 26.99
CA PHE A 420 -2.66 1.55 27.97
C PHE A 420 -2.30 2.99 27.63
N THR A 421 -1.89 3.73 28.64
CA THR A 421 -1.19 5.00 28.52
C THR A 421 0.07 4.96 29.37
N VAL A 422 0.96 5.92 29.19
CA VAL A 422 2.14 6.09 30.04
C VAL A 422 1.97 7.36 30.86
N GLN A 423 1.92 7.21 32.17
CA GLN A 423 1.86 8.33 33.12
C GLN A 423 2.91 8.14 34.20
N HIS A 424 3.65 9.21 34.51
CA HIS A 424 4.71 9.19 35.52
C HIS A 424 5.69 8.00 35.32
N SER A 425 6.05 7.74 34.06
CA SER A 425 6.92 6.64 33.64
C SER A 425 6.40 5.24 33.99
N ARG A 426 5.08 5.08 34.13
CA ARG A 426 4.43 3.80 34.40
C ARG A 426 3.32 3.57 33.38
N LYS A 427 3.15 2.31 33.02
CA LYS A 427 2.02 1.87 32.23
C LYS A 427 0.76 1.89 33.09
N VAL A 428 -0.27 2.61 32.63
CA VAL A 428 -1.60 2.64 33.26
C VAL A 428 -2.58 2.03 32.26
N VAL A 429 -3.37 1.06 32.71
CA VAL A 429 -4.29 0.29 31.86
C VAL A 429 -5.68 0.94 31.88
N ALA A 430 -6.34 0.92 30.73
CA ALA A 430 -7.74 1.25 30.56
C ALA A 430 -8.45 0.04 29.93
N GLU A 431 -9.53 -0.42 30.55
CA GLU A 431 -10.27 -1.60 30.11
C GLU A 431 -11.69 -1.21 29.72
N PHE A 432 -12.09 -1.56 28.51
CA PHE A 432 -13.46 -1.42 28.03
C PHE A 432 -14.13 -2.78 27.97
N PHE A 433 -15.31 -2.88 28.57
CA PHE A 433 -16.19 -4.04 28.52
C PHE A 433 -17.43 -3.67 27.69
N VAL A 434 -17.72 -4.44 26.65
CA VAL A 434 -18.77 -4.17 25.66
C VAL A 434 -19.84 -5.26 25.77
N GLU A 435 -21.00 -4.90 26.32
CA GLU A 435 -22.17 -5.77 26.50
C GLU A 435 -23.33 -5.24 25.65
N GLY A 436 -23.42 -5.64 24.38
CA GLY A 436 -24.39 -5.09 23.44
C GLY A 436 -24.11 -3.59 23.17
N GLU A 437 -25.07 -2.71 23.47
CA GLU A 437 -24.89 -1.25 23.36
C GLU A 437 -24.22 -0.61 24.59
N LYS A 438 -24.13 -1.35 25.70
CA LYS A 438 -23.56 -0.85 26.95
C LYS A 438 -22.05 -1.02 26.93
N VAL A 439 -21.33 0.08 27.11
CA VAL A 439 -19.88 0.08 27.26
C VAL A 439 -19.49 0.59 28.64
N THR A 440 -18.65 -0.18 29.34
CA THR A 440 -18.07 0.21 30.63
C THR A 440 -16.58 0.40 30.48
N LEU A 441 -16.07 1.56 30.90
CA LEU A 441 -14.65 1.86 30.98
C LEU A 441 -14.18 1.77 32.45
N ILE A 442 -13.18 0.96 32.71
CA ILE A 442 -12.42 0.95 33.97
C ILE A 442 -11.08 1.63 33.69
N TYR A 443 -10.82 2.73 34.39
CA TYR A 443 -9.58 3.48 34.25
C TYR A 443 -9.17 4.07 35.61
N GLU A 444 -7.96 3.73 36.05
CA GLU A 444 -7.46 4.01 37.40
C GLU A 444 -8.46 3.56 38.49
N ARG A 445 -8.97 4.51 39.28
CA ARG A 445 -9.97 4.28 40.34
C ARG A 445 -11.41 4.46 39.87
N TYR A 446 -11.62 4.78 38.59
CA TYR A 446 -12.93 5.17 38.08
C TYR A 446 -13.57 4.04 37.28
N LYS A 447 -14.86 3.85 37.53
CA LYS A 447 -15.78 3.14 36.62
C LYS A 447 -16.62 4.18 35.91
N LEU A 448 -16.58 4.16 34.58
CA LEU A 448 -17.40 4.99 33.73
C LEU A 448 -18.30 4.14 32.84
N VAL A 449 -19.50 4.63 32.58
CA VAL A 449 -20.48 3.95 31.71
C VAL A 449 -20.83 4.89 30.57
N LYS A 450 -20.84 4.37 29.34
CA LYS A 450 -21.26 5.13 28.15
C LYS A 450 -22.74 5.49 28.26
N VAL A 451 -23.08 6.76 28.03
CA VAL A 451 -24.44 7.31 28.15
C VAL A 451 -24.92 8.02 26.88
N GLY A 452 -24.11 8.04 25.82
CA GLY A 452 -24.43 8.68 24.55
C GLY A 452 -23.26 8.68 23.59
N GLU A 453 -23.50 9.14 22.36
CA GLU A 453 -22.48 9.47 21.35
C GLU A 453 -21.65 10.70 21.73
#